data_AF-A0A936CMX3-F1
#
_entry.id   AF-A0A936CMX3-F1
#
_cell.length_a   1.000
_cell.length_b   1.000
_cell.length_c   1.000
_cell.angle_alpha   90.00
_cell.angle_beta   90.00
_cell.angle_gamma   90.00
#
_symmetry.space_group_name_H-M   'P 1'
#
loop_
_entity.id
_entity.type
_entity.pdbx_description
1 polymer ?
#
loop_
_entity_poly.entity_id
_entity_poly.type
_entity_poly.pdbx_seq_one_letter_code
_entity_poly.pdbx_strand_id
1 'polypeptide(L)'
;MKPIKTKILGLKSQSWLKVVFALAKKFENTKKIGYVFCFGKSNKTIGFIQFNFIQVNKPIQLYRKLFGEQEFLDNAKIIEEIYGNPKGFSKACEFGSIGIKALKPQDLEAYVYPDKNGDILYPNLEKPKERKPKKNESPEQFAEGIEKQNNDYIYKIINFQTHISWIISMLNTTETIWEKAGKYAKVLLDFEAGGKSISTSRGNKVEQILKQPFKGKFIEALISLF
;
A
#
# COMPACT_ATOMS: atom_id res chain seq x y z
N MET A 1 10.60 46.42 34.25
CA MET A 1 9.84 45.54 33.33
C MET A 1 10.37 44.12 33.50
N LYS A 2 9.63 43.19 34.12
CA LYS A 2 10.09 41.80 34.31
C LYS A 2 9.96 41.06 32.97
N PRO A 3 10.95 40.25 32.55
CA PRO A 3 10.82 39.46 31.33
C PRO A 3 9.73 38.41 31.53
N ILE A 4 8.73 38.43 30.64
CA ILE A 4 7.74 37.36 30.53
C ILE A 4 8.51 36.10 30.15
N LYS A 5 8.61 35.14 31.07
CA LYS A 5 9.09 33.79 30.74
C LYS A 5 8.05 33.14 29.84
N THR A 6 8.16 33.36 28.54
CA THR A 6 7.39 32.61 27.54
C THR A 6 7.85 31.17 27.66
N LYS A 7 7.02 30.32 28.28
CA LYS A 7 7.19 28.88 28.27
C LYS A 7 7.20 28.48 26.80
N ILE A 8 8.39 28.22 26.25
CA ILE A 8 8.56 27.78 24.87
C ILE A 8 7.82 26.45 24.78
N LEU A 9 6.62 26.48 24.21
CA LEU A 9 5.86 25.28 23.86
C LEU A 9 6.68 24.53 22.83
N GLY A 10 7.44 23.54 23.28
CA GLY A 10 8.18 22.65 22.40
C GLY A 10 7.19 21.90 21.52
N LEU A 11 7.16 22.22 20.23
CA LEU A 11 6.38 21.45 19.27
C LEU A 11 6.96 20.03 19.23
N LYS A 12 6.14 19.03 19.57
CA LYS A 12 6.54 17.63 19.43
C LYS A 12 6.67 17.31 17.95
N SER A 13 7.85 16.81 17.56
CA SER A 13 8.08 16.33 16.20
C SER A 13 7.06 15.24 15.83
N GLN A 14 6.58 15.28 14.59
CA GLN A 14 5.64 14.31 14.04
C GLN A 14 6.26 13.61 12.84
N SER A 15 5.83 12.37 12.60
CA SER A 15 6.17 11.69 11.34
C SER A 15 5.66 12.51 10.16
N TRP A 16 6.53 12.77 9.19
CA TRP A 16 6.17 13.52 7.99
C TRP A 16 5.05 12.82 7.21
N LEU A 17 4.96 11.50 7.26
CA LEU A 17 3.89 10.72 6.63
C LEU A 17 2.55 11.03 7.26
N LYS A 18 2.47 11.07 8.60
CA LYS A 18 1.25 11.45 9.32
C LYS A 18 0.78 12.84 8.93
N VAL A 19 1.73 13.78 8.80
CA VAL A 19 1.42 15.14 8.33
C VAL A 19 0.91 15.13 6.89
N VAL A 20 1.58 14.41 5.99
CA VAL A 20 1.19 14.32 4.58
C VAL A 20 -0.18 13.66 4.41
N PHE A 21 -0.47 12.56 5.11
CA PHE A 21 -1.77 11.90 5.08
C PHE A 21 -2.88 12.78 5.69
N ALA A 22 -2.61 13.45 6.80
CA ALA A 22 -3.56 14.41 7.37
C ALA A 22 -3.85 15.58 6.41
N LEU A 23 -2.82 16.11 5.72
CA LEU A 23 -2.99 17.13 4.69
C LEU A 23 -3.77 16.59 3.48
N ALA A 24 -3.50 15.35 3.06
CA ALA A 24 -4.18 14.73 1.93
C ALA A 24 -5.67 14.46 2.20
N LYS A 25 -6.01 14.15 3.46
CA LYS A 25 -7.40 14.08 3.95
C LYS A 25 -8.05 15.46 4.05
N LYS A 26 -7.30 16.51 4.37
CA LYS A 26 -7.84 17.88 4.47
C LYS A 26 -8.03 18.54 3.09
N PHE A 27 -7.13 18.28 2.16
CA PHE A 27 -7.07 18.90 0.84
C PHE A 27 -7.30 17.86 -0.27
N GLU A 28 -8.34 17.05 -0.09
CA GLU A 28 -8.66 15.91 -0.95
C GLU A 28 -8.69 16.32 -2.42
N ASN A 29 -8.13 15.45 -3.27
CA ASN A 29 -8.13 15.59 -4.72
C ASN A 29 -7.55 16.91 -5.25
N THR A 30 -6.63 17.55 -4.52
CA THR A 30 -5.96 18.77 -4.97
C THR A 30 -4.45 18.61 -5.14
N LYS A 31 -3.85 19.57 -5.85
CA LYS A 31 -2.41 19.82 -5.84
C LYS A 31 -2.16 21.13 -5.10
N LYS A 32 -1.17 21.14 -4.21
CA LYS A 32 -0.75 22.34 -3.46
C LYS A 32 0.76 22.50 -3.55
N ILE A 33 1.25 23.72 -3.52
CA ILE A 33 2.69 23.99 -3.41
C ILE A 33 2.97 24.42 -1.98
N GLY A 34 3.92 23.76 -1.34
CA GLY A 34 4.38 24.12 0.00
C GLY A 34 5.82 24.61 -0.03
N TYR A 35 6.11 25.67 0.74
CA TYR A 35 7.47 26.08 1.00
C TYR A 35 8.05 25.23 2.13
N VAL A 36 9.07 24.44 1.82
CA VAL A 36 9.65 23.44 2.72
C VAL A 36 11.02 23.91 3.21
N PHE A 37 11.19 23.92 4.52
CA PHE A 37 12.46 24.22 5.19
C PHE A 37 12.62 23.39 6.46
N CYS A 38 13.87 23.11 6.84
CA CYS A 38 14.22 22.51 8.10
C CYS A 38 14.53 23.60 9.12
N PHE A 39 13.83 23.59 10.25
CA PHE A 39 14.05 24.49 11.38
C PHE A 39 15.09 23.88 12.33
N GLY A 40 16.21 24.57 12.56
CA GLY A 40 17.33 24.07 13.37
C GLY A 40 18.35 25.16 13.69
N LYS A 41 19.55 24.78 14.17
CA LYS A 41 20.64 25.76 14.45
C LYS A 41 21.07 26.53 13.19
N SER A 42 21.04 25.87 12.04
CA SER A 42 21.10 26.49 10.72
C SER A 42 19.84 26.12 9.95
N ASN A 43 19.11 27.11 9.46
CA ASN A 43 17.93 26.88 8.64
C ASN A 43 18.36 26.34 7.27
N LYS A 44 17.79 25.20 6.85
CA LYS A 44 18.02 24.63 5.52
C LYS A 44 16.74 24.72 4.71
N THR A 45 16.75 25.51 3.65
CA THR A 45 15.64 25.56 2.69
C THR A 45 15.75 24.39 1.71
N ILE A 46 14.68 23.62 1.57
CA ILE A 46 14.54 22.63 0.50
C ILE A 46 13.96 23.32 -0.75
N GLY A 47 12.96 24.18 -0.56
CA GLY A 47 12.36 25.00 -1.61
C GLY A 47 10.86 24.79 -1.73
N PHE A 48 10.30 25.14 -2.89
CA PHE A 48 8.89 24.92 -3.19
C PHE A 48 8.67 23.51 -3.70
N ILE A 49 7.88 22.73 -2.97
CA ILE A 49 7.57 21.33 -3.31
C ILE A 49 6.09 21.21 -3.60
N GLN A 50 5.76 20.56 -4.73
CA GLN A 50 4.38 20.24 -5.06
C GLN A 50 3.91 19.02 -4.27
N PHE A 51 2.82 19.15 -3.53
CA PHE A 51 2.07 18.07 -2.91
C PHE A 51 0.92 17.69 -3.84
N ASN A 52 0.90 16.44 -4.30
CA ASN A 52 -0.14 15.90 -5.15
C ASN A 52 -1.02 14.96 -4.32
N PHE A 53 -2.05 15.50 -3.67
CA PHE A 53 -2.87 14.74 -2.72
C PHE A 53 -3.76 13.70 -3.39
N ILE A 54 -4.11 13.88 -4.68
CA ILE A 54 -4.75 12.83 -5.49
C ILE A 54 -3.89 11.57 -5.48
N GLN A 55 -2.59 11.72 -5.76
CA GLN A 55 -1.66 10.59 -5.81
C GLN A 55 -1.33 10.01 -4.43
N VAL A 56 -1.38 10.84 -3.38
CA VAL A 56 -1.18 10.39 -1.99
C VAL A 56 -2.35 9.54 -1.51
N ASN A 57 -3.59 9.92 -1.83
CA ASN A 57 -4.79 9.21 -1.40
C ASN A 57 -5.04 7.92 -2.18
N LYS A 58 -4.59 7.84 -3.44
CA LYS A 58 -4.83 6.70 -4.32
C LYS A 58 -4.49 5.33 -3.71
N PRO A 59 -3.28 5.09 -3.16
CA PRO A 59 -2.95 3.79 -2.57
C PRO A 59 -3.80 3.44 -1.35
N ILE A 60 -4.21 4.43 -0.56
CA ILE A 60 -5.11 4.23 0.60
C ILE A 60 -6.51 3.83 0.13
N GLN A 61 -7.06 4.56 -0.84
CA GLN A 61 -8.36 4.24 -1.43
C GLN A 61 -8.34 2.86 -2.07
N LEU A 62 -7.23 2.48 -2.69
CA LEU A 62 -7.10 1.18 -3.32
C LEU A 62 -7.01 0.06 -2.29
N TYR A 63 -6.23 0.24 -1.23
CA TYR A 63 -6.16 -0.73 -0.13
C TYR A 63 -7.55 -1.04 0.41
N ARG A 64 -8.33 0.00 0.73
CA ARG A 64 -9.71 -0.13 1.22
C ARG A 64 -10.62 -0.89 0.26
N LYS A 65 -10.49 -0.63 -1.04
CA LYS A 65 -11.29 -1.32 -2.07
C LYS A 65 -10.90 -2.78 -2.26
N LEU A 66 -9.60 -3.10 -2.18
CA LEU A 66 -9.10 -4.45 -2.44
C LEU A 66 -9.23 -5.38 -1.23
N PHE A 67 -8.99 -4.84 -0.03
CA PHE A 67 -8.87 -5.65 1.20
C PHE A 67 -9.97 -5.35 2.23
N GLY A 68 -10.77 -4.30 2.00
CA GLY A 68 -11.91 -3.93 2.83
C GLY A 68 -11.66 -2.67 3.67
N GLU A 69 -12.74 -1.90 3.88
CA GLU A 69 -12.68 -0.68 4.70
C GLU A 69 -12.39 -1.00 6.17
N GLN A 70 -13.00 -2.06 6.72
CA GLN A 70 -12.80 -2.43 8.12
C GLN A 70 -11.35 -2.87 8.38
N GLU A 71 -10.78 -3.70 7.51
CA GLU A 71 -9.37 -4.12 7.56
C GLU A 71 -8.43 -2.91 7.57
N PHE A 72 -8.73 -1.89 6.76
CA PHE A 72 -7.97 -0.64 6.78
C PHE A 72 -8.11 0.11 8.11
N LEU A 73 -9.33 0.24 8.65
CA LEU A 73 -9.58 1.00 9.87
C LEU A 73 -8.88 0.36 11.08
N ASP A 74 -8.92 -0.96 11.18
CA ASP A 74 -8.29 -1.71 12.27
C ASP A 74 -6.75 -1.60 12.22
N ASN A 75 -6.19 -1.44 11.02
CA ASN A 75 -4.75 -1.49 10.77
C ASN A 75 -4.12 -0.19 10.25
N ALA A 76 -4.87 0.93 10.25
CA ALA A 76 -4.47 2.17 9.60
C ALA A 76 -3.08 2.67 10.00
N LYS A 77 -2.74 2.53 11.28
CA LYS A 77 -1.42 2.94 11.80
C LYS A 77 -0.28 2.14 11.18
N ILE A 78 -0.43 0.81 11.07
CA ILE A 78 0.57 -0.08 10.48
C ILE A 78 0.73 0.25 8.99
N ILE A 79 -0.39 0.43 8.28
CA ILE A 79 -0.42 0.78 6.85
C ILE A 79 0.31 2.10 6.58
N GLU A 80 0.03 3.14 7.37
CA GLU A 80 0.70 4.44 7.24
C GLU A 80 2.21 4.37 7.51
N GLU A 81 2.63 3.50 8.44
CA GLU A 81 4.04 3.32 8.82
C GLU A 81 4.87 2.56 7.77
N ILE A 82 4.24 1.69 6.97
CA ILE A 82 4.89 0.97 5.86
C ILE A 82 5.27 1.92 4.71
N TYR A 83 4.47 2.97 4.49
CA TYR A 83 4.73 3.91 3.41
C TYR A 83 5.96 4.80 3.66
N GLY A 84 6.43 5.42 2.59
CA GLY A 84 7.42 6.48 2.63
C GLY A 84 8.87 6.02 2.46
N ASN A 85 9.71 6.95 2.03
CA ASN A 85 11.13 6.69 1.84
C ASN A 85 11.85 6.47 3.19
N PRO A 86 12.59 5.35 3.37
CA PRO A 86 13.40 5.11 4.58
C PRO A 86 14.41 6.22 4.87
N LYS A 87 14.87 6.92 3.83
CA LYS A 87 15.82 8.04 3.91
C LYS A 87 15.15 9.37 4.32
N GLY A 88 13.85 9.35 4.61
CA GLY A 88 13.10 10.47 5.18
C GLY A 88 12.54 11.48 4.18
N PHE A 89 11.87 12.50 4.71
CA PHE A 89 11.12 13.50 3.95
C PHE A 89 11.97 14.28 2.94
N SER A 90 13.20 14.66 3.32
CA SER A 90 14.10 15.40 2.44
C SER A 90 14.41 14.60 1.16
N LYS A 91 14.63 13.29 1.28
CA LYS A 91 14.84 12.42 0.11
C LYS A 91 13.57 12.30 -0.73
N ALA A 92 12.40 12.25 -0.08
CA ALA A 92 11.12 12.24 -0.79
C ALA A 92 10.90 13.55 -1.60
N CYS A 93 11.41 14.69 -1.14
CA CYS A 93 11.34 15.96 -1.87
C CYS A 93 12.18 15.96 -3.16
N GLU A 94 13.25 15.16 -3.24
CA GLU A 94 14.10 15.07 -4.45
C GLU A 94 13.36 14.49 -5.66
N PHE A 95 12.22 13.82 -5.47
CA PHE A 95 11.34 13.41 -6.56
C PHE A 95 10.60 14.59 -7.23
N GLY A 96 10.82 15.83 -6.77
CA GLY A 96 10.20 17.06 -7.29
C GLY A 96 8.75 17.26 -6.86
N SER A 97 8.07 16.19 -6.41
CA SER A 97 6.73 16.27 -5.83
C SER A 97 6.50 15.18 -4.78
N ILE A 98 5.72 15.51 -3.76
CA ILE A 98 5.18 14.55 -2.80
C ILE A 98 3.89 13.97 -3.38
N GLY A 99 4.04 12.82 -4.03
CA GLY A 99 2.96 12.04 -4.64
C GLY A 99 3.24 10.55 -4.52
N ILE A 100 2.79 9.74 -5.49
CA ILE A 100 2.85 8.27 -5.39
C ILE A 100 4.30 7.76 -5.21
N LYS A 101 5.27 8.36 -5.91
CA LYS A 101 6.70 7.99 -5.81
C LYS A 101 7.28 8.23 -4.42
N ALA A 102 6.86 9.31 -3.76
CA ALA A 102 7.30 9.65 -2.41
C ALA A 102 6.78 8.67 -1.35
N LEU A 103 5.64 8.02 -1.64
CA LEU A 103 5.01 7.01 -0.78
C LEU A 103 5.52 5.59 -1.03
N LYS A 104 6.61 5.38 -1.78
CA LYS A 104 7.18 4.03 -1.98
C LYS A 104 7.33 3.32 -0.63
N PRO A 105 6.78 2.09 -0.45
CA PRO A 105 6.98 1.31 0.76
C PRO A 105 8.46 1.09 1.05
N GLN A 106 8.81 1.04 2.34
CA GLN A 106 10.20 1.08 2.80
C GLN A 106 11.05 -0.11 2.33
N ASP A 107 10.43 -1.28 2.24
CA ASP A 107 11.04 -2.59 2.00
C ASP A 107 10.67 -3.20 0.64
N LEU A 108 10.02 -2.42 -0.24
CA LEU A 108 9.59 -2.88 -1.58
C LEU A 108 10.74 -3.50 -2.40
N GLU A 109 11.96 -2.99 -2.26
CA GLU A 109 13.12 -3.48 -3.00
C GLU A 109 13.41 -4.97 -2.73
N ALA A 110 13.15 -5.45 -1.51
CA ALA A 110 13.33 -6.86 -1.14
C ALA A 110 12.34 -7.81 -1.84
N TYR A 111 11.19 -7.28 -2.29
CA TYR A 111 10.15 -8.05 -2.97
C TYR A 111 10.26 -7.98 -4.50
N VAL A 112 11.01 -7.03 -5.04
CA VAL A 112 11.10 -6.78 -6.49
C VAL A 112 12.44 -7.26 -7.06
N TYR A 113 13.51 -7.21 -6.27
CA TYR A 113 14.84 -7.61 -6.70
C TYR A 113 15.27 -8.90 -6.01
N PRO A 114 15.87 -9.84 -6.75
CA PRO A 114 16.44 -11.02 -6.15
C PRO A 114 17.52 -10.63 -5.14
N ASP A 115 17.64 -11.42 -4.08
CA ASP A 115 18.72 -11.29 -3.12
C ASP A 115 20.07 -11.67 -3.77
N LYS A 116 21.14 -11.67 -2.96
CA LYS A 116 22.49 -12.02 -3.45
C LYS A 116 22.59 -13.43 -4.03
N ASN A 117 21.64 -14.30 -3.71
CA ASN A 117 21.58 -15.69 -4.16
C ASN A 117 20.68 -15.88 -5.39
N GLY A 118 20.01 -14.82 -5.87
CA GLY A 118 19.08 -14.89 -7.00
C GLY A 118 17.63 -15.13 -6.60
N ASP A 119 17.32 -15.20 -5.29
CA ASP A 119 15.99 -15.56 -4.81
C ASP A 119 15.13 -14.31 -4.55
N ILE A 120 13.88 -14.34 -5.01
CA ILE A 120 12.89 -13.30 -4.69
C ILE A 120 12.20 -13.71 -3.37
N LEU A 121 12.39 -12.90 -2.32
CA LEU A 121 11.83 -13.13 -1.01
C LEU A 121 10.35 -12.71 -0.97
N TYR A 122 9.46 -13.58 -1.44
CA TYR A 122 8.04 -13.41 -1.13
C TYR A 122 7.79 -13.70 0.35
N PRO A 123 6.95 -12.89 1.04
CA PRO A 123 6.66 -13.15 2.44
C PRO A 123 5.87 -14.46 2.53
N ASN A 124 6.24 -15.35 3.46
CA ASN A 124 5.41 -16.51 3.75
C ASN A 124 4.11 -16.03 4.43
N LEU A 125 2.99 -16.16 3.73
CA LEU A 125 1.65 -15.80 4.19
C LEU A 125 0.87 -17.00 4.75
N GLU A 126 1.51 -18.17 4.86
CA GLU A 126 0.93 -19.32 5.52
C GLU A 126 0.72 -19.03 7.01
N LYS A 127 -0.41 -19.51 7.53
CA LYS A 127 -0.70 -19.37 8.95
C LYS A 127 0.41 -20.05 9.76
N PRO A 128 0.95 -19.39 10.79
CA PRO A 128 1.93 -20.00 11.64
C PRO A 128 1.37 -21.26 12.29
N LYS A 129 2.21 -22.30 12.40
CA LYS A 129 1.86 -23.50 13.17
C LYS A 129 1.67 -23.12 14.63
N GLU A 130 0.74 -23.80 15.29
CA GLU A 130 0.51 -23.66 16.72
C GLU A 130 1.82 -23.82 17.50
N ARG A 131 2.16 -22.77 18.27
CA ARG A 131 3.36 -22.79 19.09
C ARG A 131 3.15 -23.75 20.26
N LYS A 132 4.17 -24.56 20.55
CA LYS A 132 4.19 -25.44 21.72
C LYS A 132 5.09 -24.83 22.81
N PRO A 133 4.76 -25.02 24.11
CA PRO A 133 5.57 -24.50 25.20
C PRO A 133 6.96 -25.14 25.18
N LYS A 134 7.99 -24.32 25.38
CA LYS A 134 9.38 -24.80 25.48
C LYS A 134 9.67 -25.30 26.90
N LYS A 135 10.66 -26.20 27.04
CA LYS A 135 10.99 -26.93 28.28
C LYS A 135 11.21 -26.06 29.52
N ASN A 136 11.59 -24.78 29.35
CA ASN A 136 11.88 -23.82 30.42
C ASN A 136 11.10 -22.49 30.27
N GLU A 137 9.99 -22.49 29.53
CA GLU A 137 9.20 -21.27 29.28
C GLU A 137 8.04 -21.16 30.28
N SER A 138 7.91 -20.01 30.94
CA SER A 138 6.77 -19.76 31.83
C SER A 138 5.46 -19.65 31.03
N PRO A 139 4.28 -19.88 31.65
CA PRO A 139 3.00 -19.67 30.98
C PRO A 139 2.83 -18.26 30.38
N GLU A 140 3.35 -17.24 31.07
CA GLU A 140 3.34 -15.84 30.63
C GLU A 140 4.21 -15.64 29.39
N GLN A 141 5.46 -16.13 29.42
CA GLN A 141 6.37 -16.09 28.26
C GLN A 141 5.80 -16.86 27.06
N PHE A 142 5.11 -17.96 27.34
CA PHE A 142 4.43 -18.74 26.31
C PHE A 142 3.32 -17.92 25.63
N ALA A 143 2.45 -17.29 26.42
CA ALA A 143 1.38 -16.42 25.94
C ALA A 143 1.91 -15.21 25.15
N GLU A 144 2.94 -14.52 25.66
CA GLU A 144 3.58 -13.40 24.98
C GLU A 144 4.15 -13.82 23.61
N GLY A 145 4.76 -15.01 23.52
CA GLY A 145 5.29 -15.47 22.24
C GLY A 145 4.21 -15.96 21.27
N ILE A 146 3.05 -16.41 21.74
CA ILE A 146 1.87 -16.65 20.87
C ILE A 146 1.40 -15.31 20.29
N GLU A 147 1.23 -14.29 21.14
CA GLU A 147 0.79 -12.96 20.72
C GLU A 147 1.78 -12.35 19.72
N LYS A 148 3.08 -12.44 20.00
CA LYS A 148 4.13 -11.96 19.10
C LYS A 148 4.09 -12.68 17.74
N GLN A 149 3.87 -13.99 17.71
CA GLN A 149 3.78 -14.76 16.48
C GLN A 149 2.55 -14.34 15.65
N ASN A 150 1.42 -14.10 16.31
CA ASN A 150 0.20 -13.62 15.65
C ASN A 150 0.38 -12.20 15.10
N ASN A 151 0.98 -11.30 15.88
CA ASN A 151 1.24 -9.93 15.45
C ASN A 151 2.22 -9.88 14.27
N ASP A 152 3.27 -10.71 14.27
CA ASP A 152 4.20 -10.86 13.14
C ASP A 152 3.48 -11.37 11.88
N TYR A 153 2.60 -12.35 12.03
CA TYR A 153 1.78 -12.86 10.92
C TYR A 153 0.85 -11.79 10.33
N ILE A 154 0.12 -11.08 11.19
CA ILE A 154 -0.78 -9.98 10.80
C ILE A 154 0.01 -8.88 10.09
N TYR A 155 1.17 -8.48 10.63
CA TYR A 155 2.04 -7.48 10.01
C TYR A 155 2.48 -7.91 8.61
N LYS A 156 2.87 -9.18 8.41
CA LYS A 156 3.28 -9.70 7.08
C LYS A 156 2.16 -9.58 6.05
N ILE A 157 0.91 -9.86 6.43
CA ILE A 157 -0.24 -9.70 5.55
C ILE A 157 -0.45 -8.23 5.19
N ILE A 158 -0.53 -7.35 6.19
CA ILE A 158 -0.77 -5.92 5.98
C ILE A 158 0.35 -5.30 5.14
N ASN A 159 1.60 -5.67 5.42
CA ASN A 159 2.76 -5.25 4.65
C ASN A 159 2.59 -5.65 3.17
N PHE A 160 2.33 -6.93 2.89
CA PHE A 160 2.14 -7.40 1.51
C PHE A 160 0.98 -6.69 0.78
N GLN A 161 -0.17 -6.53 1.44
CA GLN A 161 -1.33 -5.83 0.89
C GLN A 161 -1.05 -4.34 0.62
N THR A 162 -0.29 -3.69 1.50
CA THR A 162 0.13 -2.29 1.37
C THR A 162 1.05 -2.12 0.16
N HIS A 163 1.97 -3.06 -0.05
CA HIS A 163 2.84 -3.12 -1.24
C HIS A 163 2.02 -3.29 -2.51
N ILE A 164 1.11 -4.26 -2.57
CA ILE A 164 0.21 -4.46 -3.73
C ILE A 164 -0.56 -3.18 -4.04
N SER A 165 -1.17 -2.55 -3.03
CA SER A 165 -1.93 -1.31 -3.20
C SER A 165 -1.09 -0.18 -3.80
N TRP A 166 0.16 -0.05 -3.37
CA TRP A 166 1.08 0.93 -3.94
C TRP A 166 1.50 0.60 -5.36
N ILE A 167 1.91 -0.65 -5.62
CA ILE A 167 2.36 -1.11 -6.94
C ILE A 167 1.25 -0.86 -7.95
N ILE A 168 0.02 -1.28 -7.64
CA ILE A 168 -1.08 -1.08 -8.57
C ILE A 168 -1.43 0.41 -8.70
N SER A 169 -1.33 1.20 -7.63
CA SER A 169 -1.52 2.65 -7.73
C SER A 169 -0.48 3.33 -8.62
N MET A 170 0.75 2.83 -8.60
CA MET A 170 1.86 3.30 -9.43
C MET A 170 1.70 2.87 -10.89
N LEU A 171 1.29 1.62 -11.14
CA LEU A 171 1.04 1.10 -12.49
C LEU A 171 -0.23 1.70 -13.12
N ASN A 172 -1.27 1.94 -12.31
CA ASN A 172 -2.49 2.58 -12.76
C ASN A 172 -2.30 4.09 -12.86
N THR A 173 -1.51 4.51 -13.84
CA THR A 173 -1.27 5.92 -14.16
C THR A 173 -2.52 6.67 -14.62
N THR A 174 -3.61 5.96 -14.94
CA THR A 174 -4.93 6.55 -15.22
C THR A 174 -6.00 5.92 -14.32
N GLU A 175 -7.00 6.71 -13.90
CA GLU A 175 -8.17 6.26 -13.12
C GLU A 175 -9.04 5.21 -13.87
N THR A 176 -8.79 5.01 -15.17
CA THR A 176 -9.67 4.22 -16.04
C THR A 176 -9.43 2.71 -16.00
N ILE A 177 -8.26 2.22 -15.56
CA ILE A 177 -7.93 0.78 -15.65
C ILE A 177 -8.85 -0.04 -14.73
N TRP A 178 -9.10 0.43 -13.52
CA TRP A 178 -9.97 -0.25 -12.57
C TRP A 178 -11.42 -0.29 -13.01
N GLU A 179 -11.94 0.84 -13.48
CA GLU A 179 -13.32 0.92 -13.99
C GLU A 179 -13.50 0.02 -15.22
N LYS A 180 -12.50 0.00 -16.11
CA LYS A 180 -12.50 -0.88 -17.28
C LYS A 180 -12.38 -2.35 -16.87
N ALA A 181 -11.47 -2.69 -15.95
CA ALA A 181 -11.34 -4.05 -15.43
C ALA A 181 -12.63 -4.54 -14.80
N GLY A 182 -13.31 -3.71 -14.01
CA GLY A 182 -14.62 -4.02 -13.44
C GLY A 182 -15.70 -4.24 -14.51
N LYS A 183 -15.73 -3.39 -15.55
CA LYS A 183 -16.63 -3.57 -16.70
C LYS A 183 -16.35 -4.88 -17.44
N TYR A 184 -15.09 -5.21 -17.70
CA TYR A 184 -14.71 -6.47 -18.34
C TYR A 184 -15.07 -7.68 -17.48
N ALA A 185 -14.77 -7.64 -16.18
CA ALA A 185 -15.12 -8.72 -15.25
C ALA A 185 -16.63 -8.95 -15.22
N LYS A 186 -17.44 -7.88 -15.18
CA LYS A 186 -18.89 -7.97 -15.23
C LYS A 186 -19.38 -8.61 -16.53
N VAL A 187 -18.85 -8.19 -17.69
CA VAL A 187 -19.20 -8.79 -18.99
C VAL A 187 -18.84 -10.29 -19.04
N LEU A 188 -17.70 -10.68 -18.48
CA LEU A 188 -17.28 -12.09 -18.42
C LEU A 188 -18.18 -12.92 -17.49
N LEU A 189 -18.58 -12.37 -16.34
CA LEU A 189 -19.53 -12.99 -15.41
C LEU A 189 -20.91 -13.15 -16.06
N ASP A 190 -21.39 -12.12 -16.76
CA ASP A 190 -22.68 -12.15 -17.48
C ASP A 190 -22.64 -13.21 -18.61
N PHE A 191 -21.51 -13.33 -19.32
CA PHE A 191 -21.30 -14.35 -20.35
C PHE A 191 -21.35 -15.78 -19.77
N GLU A 192 -20.69 -16.01 -18.64
CA GLU A 192 -20.70 -17.28 -17.92
C GLU A 192 -22.12 -17.62 -17.43
N ALA A 193 -22.80 -16.66 -16.80
CA ALA A 193 -24.15 -16.82 -16.26
C ALA A 193 -25.23 -17.05 -17.33
N GLY A 194 -25.04 -16.55 -18.56
CA GLY A 194 -25.97 -16.77 -19.67
C GLY A 194 -25.97 -18.19 -20.25
N GLY A 195 -25.18 -19.11 -19.68
CA GLY A 195 -25.14 -20.52 -20.08
C GLY A 195 -26.30 -21.34 -19.52
N LYS A 196 -26.61 -22.50 -20.13
CA LYS A 196 -27.53 -23.47 -19.50
C LYS A 196 -26.89 -23.95 -18.19
N SER A 197 -27.66 -23.97 -17.10
CA SER A 197 -27.25 -24.24 -15.70
C SER A 197 -26.39 -25.50 -15.44
N ILE A 198 -26.21 -26.39 -16.42
CA ILE A 198 -25.46 -27.66 -16.31
C ILE A 198 -24.13 -27.60 -17.11
N SER A 199 -23.90 -26.56 -17.93
CA SER A 199 -22.74 -26.48 -18.82
C SER A 199 -21.56 -25.73 -18.19
N THR A 200 -20.42 -26.39 -18.02
CA THR A 200 -19.14 -25.82 -17.57
C THR A 200 -18.33 -25.17 -18.72
N SER A 201 -18.81 -25.27 -19.97
CA SER A 201 -18.05 -24.85 -21.16
C SER A 201 -17.72 -23.35 -21.17
N ARG A 202 -18.63 -22.50 -20.70
CA ARG A 202 -18.42 -21.05 -20.68
C ARG A 202 -17.44 -20.62 -19.60
N GLY A 203 -17.55 -21.18 -18.38
CA GLY A 203 -16.59 -20.95 -17.31
C GLY A 203 -15.17 -21.34 -17.71
N ASN A 204 -15.00 -22.50 -18.36
CA ASN A 204 -13.69 -22.95 -18.86
C ASN A 204 -13.10 -21.99 -19.92
N LYS A 205 -13.94 -21.38 -20.77
CA LYS A 205 -13.49 -20.35 -21.74
C LYS A 205 -13.05 -19.07 -21.04
N VAL A 206 -13.81 -18.61 -20.04
CA VAL A 206 -13.42 -17.45 -19.23
C VAL A 206 -12.08 -17.71 -18.53
N GLU A 207 -11.90 -18.90 -17.96
CA GLU A 207 -10.65 -19.28 -17.29
C GLU A 207 -9.45 -19.31 -18.27
N GLN A 208 -9.65 -19.81 -19.49
CA GLN A 208 -8.61 -19.78 -20.53
C GLN A 208 -8.19 -18.36 -20.93
N ILE A 209 -9.14 -17.42 -20.95
CA ILE A 209 -8.86 -16.00 -21.23
C ILE A 209 -8.07 -15.39 -20.08
N LEU A 210 -8.50 -15.61 -18.83
CA LEU A 210 -7.84 -15.06 -17.65
C LEU A 210 -6.43 -15.62 -17.43
N LYS A 211 -6.17 -16.83 -17.91
CA LYS A 211 -4.83 -17.44 -17.90
C LYS A 211 -3.86 -16.84 -18.91
N GLN A 212 -4.29 -16.00 -19.85
CA GLN A 212 -3.40 -15.41 -20.85
C GLN A 212 -2.52 -14.31 -20.22
N PRO A 213 -1.19 -14.50 -20.14
CA PRO A 213 -0.31 -13.52 -19.48
C PRO A 213 0.05 -12.34 -20.39
N PHE A 214 -0.21 -12.46 -21.70
CA PHE A 214 0.15 -11.45 -22.69
C PHE A 214 -1.08 -10.74 -23.23
N LYS A 215 -1.01 -9.41 -23.29
CA LYS A 215 -2.10 -8.55 -23.78
C LYS A 215 -2.65 -8.99 -25.15
N GLY A 216 -1.77 -9.30 -26.12
CA GLY A 216 -2.20 -9.73 -27.46
C GLY A 216 -3.05 -11.00 -27.42
N LYS A 217 -2.54 -12.06 -26.78
CA LYS A 217 -3.23 -13.34 -26.61
C LYS A 217 -4.51 -13.22 -25.80
N PHE A 218 -4.51 -12.37 -24.77
CA PHE A 218 -5.71 -12.06 -23.99
C PHE A 218 -6.80 -11.46 -24.88
N ILE A 219 -6.46 -10.48 -25.74
CA ILE A 219 -7.41 -9.85 -26.65
C ILE A 219 -7.90 -10.83 -27.72
N GLU A 220 -7.04 -11.65 -28.30
CA GLU A 220 -7.43 -12.69 -29.26
C GLU A 220 -8.42 -13.69 -28.63
N ALA A 221 -8.13 -14.17 -27.43
CA ALA A 221 -9.02 -15.08 -26.71
C ALA A 221 -10.35 -14.40 -26.36
N LEU A 222 -10.34 -13.11 -26.04
CA LEU A 222 -11.55 -12.34 -25.72
C LEU A 222 -12.40 -12.06 -26.97
N ILE A 223 -11.77 -11.82 -28.13
CA ILE A 223 -12.46 -11.73 -29.42
C ILE A 223 -13.14 -13.07 -29.75
N SER A 224 -12.53 -14.21 -29.43
CA SER A 224 -13.11 -15.54 -29.71
C SER A 224 -14.42 -15.86 -28.96
N LEU A 225 -14.84 -15.02 -28.01
CA LEU A 225 -16.13 -15.11 -27.32
C LEU A 225 -17.31 -14.52 -28.12
N PHE A 226 -17.02 -13.65 -29.09
CA PHE A 226 -17.96 -12.92 -29.94
C PHE A 226 -17.85 -13.39 -31.40
#